data_AF-A0A837HEH2-F1
#
_entry.id   AF-A0A837HEH2-F1
#
_cell.length_a   1.000
_cell.length_b   1.000
_cell.length_c   1.000
_cell.angle_alpha   90.00
_cell.angle_beta   90.00
_cell.angle_gamma   90.00
#
_symmetry.space_group_name_H-M   'P 1'
#
loop_
_entity.id
_entity.type
_entity.pdbx_description
1 polymer ?
#
loop_
_entity_poly.entity_id
_entity_poly.type
_entity_poly.pdbx_seq_one_letter_code
_entity_poly.pdbx_strand_id
1 'polypeptide(L)'
;MTNLETINLLQRITGIVALGLITLQIYLGANHKNIKFHMINGIIAYTFVFIHPLLLVFKNYFTYSNFDPFYVFVDACVLCDGIYEYYVNFGRIAFYLITIAVLAVKLRGIIPWLKTNWRKLHILNYLAFYFVSAHAINLGSDSKSVWFIVYFAICQIVVLYSIFNQLKRVNFVAILKSKLGR
;
A
#
# COMPACT_ATOMS: atom_id res chain seq x y z
N MET A 1 29.59 -0.06 8.74
CA MET A 1 28.17 -0.46 8.85
C MET A 1 28.10 -1.93 9.14
N THR A 2 27.42 -2.33 10.22
CA THR A 2 27.13 -3.74 10.52
C THR A 2 26.04 -4.28 9.58
N ASN A 3 25.87 -5.61 9.54
CA ASN A 3 24.77 -6.24 8.80
C ASN A 3 23.39 -5.73 9.29
N LEU A 4 23.24 -5.52 10.60
CA LEU A 4 22.01 -5.03 11.19
C LEU A 4 21.70 -3.57 10.81
N GLU A 5 22.71 -2.70 10.83
CA GLU A 5 22.57 -1.31 10.37
C GLU A 5 22.17 -1.25 8.89
N THR A 6 22.78 -2.11 8.07
CA THR A 6 22.45 -2.23 6.64
C THR A 6 21.00 -2.66 6.43
N ILE A 7 20.54 -3.72 7.11
CA ILE A 7 19.16 -4.19 6.99
C ILE A 7 18.17 -3.12 7.45
N ASN A 8 18.46 -2.44 8.56
CA ASN A 8 17.60 -1.37 9.08
C ASN A 8 17.54 -0.17 8.11
N LEU A 9 18.66 0.21 7.51
CA LEU A 9 18.70 1.25 6.48
C LEU A 9 17.88 0.84 5.25
N LEU A 10 18.06 -0.38 4.76
CA LEU A 10 17.29 -0.91 3.63
C LEU A 10 15.79 -0.97 3.95
N GLN A 11 15.42 -1.35 5.17
CA GLN A 11 14.02 -1.40 5.59
C GLN A 11 13.38 -0.01 5.53
N ARG A 12 14.12 1.03 5.93
CA ARG A 12 13.67 2.44 5.86
C ARG A 12 13.55 2.93 4.42
N ILE A 13 14.59 2.72 3.61
CA ILE A 13 14.61 3.11 2.19
C ILE A 13 13.45 2.43 1.46
N THR A 14 13.26 1.13 1.66
CA THR A 14 12.21 0.38 0.97
C THR A 14 10.81 0.83 1.38
N GLY A 15 10.59 1.16 2.65
CA GLY A 15 9.31 1.69 3.12
C GLY A 15 8.96 3.06 2.52
N ILE A 16 9.93 3.99 2.49
CA ILE A 16 9.73 5.33 1.91
C ILE A 16 9.51 5.22 0.39
N VAL A 17 10.34 4.43 -0.31
CA VAL A 17 10.20 4.23 -1.76
C VAL A 17 8.88 3.56 -2.10
N ALA A 18 8.44 2.55 -1.33
CA ALA A 18 7.13 1.92 -1.50
C ALA A 18 5.98 2.93 -1.42
N LEU A 19 5.98 3.81 -0.39
CA LEU A 19 4.94 4.84 -0.23
C LEU A 19 4.84 5.76 -1.45
N GLY A 20 5.98 6.21 -1.97
CA GLY A 20 6.04 7.06 -3.16
C GLY A 20 5.59 6.35 -4.43
N LEU A 21 6.01 5.10 -4.62
CA LEU A 21 5.62 4.32 -5.78
C LEU A 21 4.12 3.98 -5.77
N ILE A 22 3.54 3.63 -4.62
CA ILE A 22 2.08 3.42 -4.51
C ILE A 22 1.32 4.72 -4.81
N THR A 23 1.80 5.86 -4.30
CA THR A 23 1.22 7.18 -4.58
C THR A 23 1.21 7.46 -6.09
N LEU A 24 2.35 7.27 -6.75
CA LEU A 24 2.48 7.45 -8.19
C LEU A 24 1.59 6.46 -8.95
N GLN A 25 1.51 5.21 -8.51
CA GLN A 25 0.69 4.17 -9.11
C GLN A 25 -0.80 4.55 -9.11
N ILE A 26 -1.29 5.04 -7.96
CA ILE A 26 -2.66 5.54 -7.80
C ILE A 26 -2.91 6.74 -8.73
N TYR A 27 -1.97 7.69 -8.77
CA TYR A 27 -2.08 8.85 -9.64
C TYR A 27 -2.17 8.48 -11.12
N LEU A 28 -1.28 7.60 -11.58
CA LEU A 28 -1.27 7.13 -12.97
C LEU A 28 -2.57 6.40 -13.33
N GLY A 29 -3.04 5.52 -12.43
CA GLY A 29 -4.28 4.76 -12.61
C GLY A 29 -5.52 5.65 -12.69
N ALA A 30 -5.71 6.53 -11.70
CA ALA A 30 -6.88 7.42 -11.62
C ALA A 30 -6.96 8.42 -12.78
N ASN A 31 -5.81 8.85 -13.31
CA ASN A 31 -5.75 9.81 -14.40
C ASN A 31 -5.62 9.14 -15.78
N HIS A 32 -5.55 7.80 -15.83
CA HIS A 32 -5.34 7.01 -17.06
C HIS A 32 -4.08 7.42 -17.84
N LYS A 33 -3.03 7.82 -17.11
CA LYS A 33 -1.77 8.26 -17.71
C LYS A 33 -0.88 7.06 -17.99
N ASN A 34 -0.47 6.92 -19.25
CA ASN A 34 0.51 5.95 -19.73
C ASN A 34 0.38 4.57 -19.07
N ILE A 35 -0.55 3.75 -19.56
CA ILE A 35 -0.86 2.44 -18.97
C ILE A 35 0.35 1.51 -18.89
N LYS A 36 1.29 1.59 -19.84
CA LYS A 36 2.54 0.81 -19.81
C LYS A 36 3.38 1.22 -18.61
N PHE A 37 3.54 2.52 -18.38
CA PHE A 37 4.27 3.04 -17.22
C PHE A 37 3.56 2.70 -15.90
N HIS A 38 2.23 2.78 -15.83
CA HIS A 38 1.46 2.30 -14.68
C HIS A 38 1.71 0.81 -14.40
N MET A 39 1.78 -0.04 -15.43
CA MET A 39 2.06 -1.47 -15.21
C MET A 39 3.48 -1.72 -14.69
N ILE A 40 4.48 -1.03 -15.25
CA ILE A 40 5.89 -1.15 -14.80
C ILE A 40 6.04 -0.61 -13.38
N ASN A 41 5.50 0.58 -13.11
CA ASN A 41 5.52 1.19 -11.79
C ASN A 41 4.85 0.28 -10.73
N GLY A 42 3.73 -0.35 -11.06
CA GLY A 42 3.07 -1.31 -10.17
C GLY A 42 3.90 -2.53 -9.82
N ILE A 43 4.68 -3.06 -10.77
CA ILE A 43 5.61 -4.17 -10.50
C ILE A 43 6.70 -3.72 -9.54
N ILE A 44 7.31 -2.55 -9.80
CA ILE A 44 8.36 -2.02 -8.95
C ILE A 44 7.81 -1.71 -7.55
N ALA A 45 6.64 -1.06 -7.46
CA ALA A 45 5.96 -0.76 -6.20
C ALA A 45 5.74 -2.03 -5.37
N TYR A 46 5.19 -3.08 -5.98
CA TYR A 46 4.93 -4.33 -5.29
C TYR A 46 6.22 -5.01 -4.81
N THR A 47 7.29 -4.97 -5.59
CA THR A 47 8.60 -5.47 -5.16
C THR A 47 9.08 -4.78 -3.89
N PHE A 48 8.98 -3.46 -3.81
CA PHE A 48 9.35 -2.71 -2.60
C PHE A 48 8.41 -3.00 -1.41
N VAL A 49 7.10 -3.12 -1.66
CA VAL A 49 6.10 -3.52 -0.65
C VAL A 49 6.37 -4.90 -0.09
N PHE A 50 6.89 -5.83 -0.89
CA PHE A 50 7.24 -7.18 -0.46
C PHE A 50 8.58 -7.24 0.27
N ILE A 51 9.60 -6.56 -0.26
CA ILE A 51 10.94 -6.53 0.34
C ILE A 51 10.93 -5.85 1.71
N HIS A 52 10.12 -4.80 1.90
CA HIS A 52 10.05 -4.05 3.16
C HIS A 52 9.78 -4.94 4.41
N PRO A 53 8.67 -5.71 4.48
CA PRO A 53 8.42 -6.64 5.58
C PRO A 53 9.39 -7.83 5.57
N LEU A 54 9.87 -8.27 4.40
CA LEU A 54 10.88 -9.34 4.35
C LEU A 54 12.18 -8.93 5.06
N LEU A 55 12.59 -7.67 4.95
CA LEU A 55 13.74 -7.13 5.68
C LEU A 55 13.52 -7.14 7.20
N LEU A 56 12.28 -7.02 7.67
CA LEU A 56 11.95 -7.18 9.10
C LEU A 56 12.16 -8.64 9.56
N VAL A 57 11.78 -9.63 8.73
CA VAL A 57 12.06 -11.04 9.03
C VAL A 57 13.56 -11.27 9.20
N PHE A 58 14.37 -10.77 8.26
CA PHE A 58 15.83 -10.88 8.36
C PHE A 58 16.39 -10.12 9.56
N LYS A 59 15.87 -8.92 9.85
CA LYS A 59 16.28 -8.15 11.04
C LYS A 59 16.03 -8.93 12.33
N ASN A 60 14.88 -9.58 12.45
CA ASN A 60 14.53 -10.41 13.62
C ASN A 60 15.44 -11.63 13.74
N TYR A 61 15.76 -12.27 12.62
CA TYR A 61 16.71 -13.39 12.59
C TYR A 61 18.10 -12.97 13.08
N PHE A 62 18.65 -11.85 12.59
CA PHE A 62 19.98 -11.41 13.01
C PHE A 62 20.03 -10.81 14.43
N THR A 63 18.94 -10.25 14.94
CA THR A 63 18.89 -9.64 16.28
C THR A 63 18.60 -10.68 17.37
N TYR A 64 17.64 -11.58 17.12
CA TYR A 64 17.07 -12.45 18.14
C TYR A 64 17.24 -13.94 17.82
N SER A 65 17.90 -14.30 16.73
CA SER A 65 17.95 -15.69 16.21
C SER A 65 16.55 -16.29 15.97
N ASN A 66 15.55 -15.44 15.74
CA ASN A 66 14.18 -15.85 15.48
C ASN A 66 13.79 -15.58 14.03
N PHE A 67 13.56 -16.64 13.26
CA PHE A 67 13.05 -16.58 11.89
C PHE A 67 11.54 -16.86 11.88
N ASP A 68 10.74 -15.82 12.06
CA ASP A 68 9.27 -15.93 12.08
C ASP A 68 8.61 -15.08 10.97
N PRO A 69 8.44 -15.64 9.76
CA PRO A 69 7.70 -14.98 8.70
C PRO A 69 6.18 -14.97 8.96
N PHE A 70 5.65 -15.85 9.81
CA PHE A 70 4.21 -15.90 10.10
C PHE A 70 3.78 -14.68 10.89
N TYR A 71 4.56 -14.29 11.91
CA TYR A 71 4.32 -13.03 12.61
C TYR A 71 4.30 -11.82 11.66
N VAL A 72 5.25 -11.75 10.72
CA VAL A 72 5.36 -10.58 9.84
C VAL A 72 4.24 -10.53 8.80
N PHE A 73 3.91 -11.65 8.17
CA PHE A 73 2.99 -11.68 7.02
C PHE A 73 1.58 -12.13 7.33
N VAL A 74 1.37 -12.98 8.35
CA VAL A 74 0.13 -13.75 8.53
C VAL A 74 -0.64 -13.38 9.79
N ASP A 75 0.05 -13.08 10.88
CA ASP A 75 -0.54 -12.87 12.21
C ASP A 75 -1.36 -11.57 12.30
N ALA A 76 -2.54 -11.56 11.68
CA ALA A 76 -3.44 -10.43 11.63
C ALA A 76 -4.46 -10.51 12.78
N CYS A 77 -4.64 -9.41 13.51
CA CYS A 77 -5.57 -9.29 14.63
C CYS A 77 -6.82 -8.50 14.23
N VAL A 78 -7.98 -8.85 14.80
CA VAL A 78 -9.20 -8.01 14.73
C VAL A 78 -9.25 -7.05 15.91
N LEU A 79 -8.97 -7.58 17.10
CA LEU A 79 -8.77 -6.83 18.34
C LEU A 79 -7.32 -7.06 18.76
N CYS A 80 -6.49 -6.04 18.60
CA CYS A 80 -5.05 -6.13 18.85
C CYS A 80 -4.72 -5.71 20.29
N ASP A 81 -3.71 -6.33 20.88
CA ASP A 81 -3.33 -6.16 22.30
C ASP A 81 -2.77 -4.77 22.64
N GLY A 82 -2.50 -3.93 21.63
CA GLY A 82 -2.04 -2.57 21.85
C GLY A 82 -2.01 -1.71 20.59
N ILE A 83 -1.86 -0.40 20.77
CA ILE A 83 -1.85 0.59 19.68
C ILE A 83 -0.74 0.32 18.64
N TYR A 84 0.42 -0.17 19.10
CA TYR A 84 1.53 -0.56 18.24
C TYR A 84 1.10 -1.68 17.28
N GLU A 85 0.49 -2.74 17.82
CA GLU A 85 0.01 -3.89 17.04
C GLU A 85 -1.10 -3.49 16.05
N TYR A 86 -1.97 -2.54 16.39
CA TYR A 86 -2.94 -2.01 15.42
C TYR A 86 -2.26 -1.42 14.18
N TYR A 87 -1.19 -0.64 14.36
CA TYR A 87 -0.48 -0.04 13.22
C TYR A 87 0.37 -1.05 12.45
N VAL A 88 0.92 -2.07 13.11
CA VAL A 88 1.57 -3.20 12.42
C VAL A 88 0.54 -3.94 11.57
N ASN A 89 -0.62 -4.21 12.14
CA ASN A 89 -1.73 -4.90 11.48
C ASN A 89 -2.27 -4.13 10.27
N PHE A 90 -2.32 -2.78 10.31
CA PHE A 90 -2.61 -1.99 9.11
C PHE A 90 -1.60 -2.24 7.97
N GLY A 91 -0.31 -2.41 8.29
CA GLY A 91 0.69 -2.83 7.31
C GLY A 91 0.38 -4.19 6.69
N ARG A 92 -0.01 -5.18 7.51
CA ARG A 92 -0.42 -6.53 7.06
C ARG A 92 -1.66 -6.49 6.17
N ILE A 93 -2.72 -5.78 6.60
CA ILE A 93 -3.96 -5.62 5.81
C ILE A 93 -3.67 -4.93 4.49
N ALA A 94 -2.88 -3.85 4.50
CA ALA A 94 -2.48 -3.16 3.27
C ALA A 94 -1.72 -4.09 2.31
N PHE A 95 -0.76 -4.86 2.84
CA PHE A 95 -0.02 -5.85 2.06
C PHE A 95 -0.96 -6.84 1.37
N TYR A 96 -1.95 -7.36 2.08
CA TYR A 96 -2.94 -8.27 1.49
C TYR A 96 -3.82 -7.61 0.43
N LEU A 97 -4.32 -6.40 0.67
CA LEU A 97 -5.13 -5.68 -0.32
C LEU A 97 -4.35 -5.42 -1.61
N ILE A 98 -3.09 -4.99 -1.49
CA ILE A 98 -2.19 -4.77 -2.64
C ILE A 98 -1.93 -6.10 -3.36
N THR A 99 -1.63 -7.18 -2.62
CA THR A 99 -1.40 -8.52 -3.17
C THR A 99 -2.62 -9.02 -3.94
N ILE A 100 -3.81 -8.88 -3.38
CA ILE A 100 -5.08 -9.23 -4.04
C ILE A 100 -5.23 -8.44 -5.34
N ALA A 101 -4.92 -7.14 -5.34
CA ALA A 101 -5.02 -6.32 -6.54
C ALA A 101 -4.02 -6.75 -7.64
N VAL A 102 -2.80 -7.14 -7.27
CA VAL A 102 -1.78 -7.67 -8.19
C VAL A 102 -2.23 -9.01 -8.77
N LEU A 103 -2.65 -9.94 -7.91
CA LEU A 103 -3.14 -11.26 -8.32
C LEU A 103 -4.38 -11.14 -9.19
N ALA A 104 -5.32 -10.25 -8.86
CA ALA A 104 -6.53 -10.00 -9.65
C ALA A 104 -6.19 -9.62 -11.10
N VAL A 105 -5.16 -8.79 -11.30
CA VAL A 105 -4.71 -8.37 -12.64
C VAL A 105 -3.94 -9.48 -13.36
N LYS A 106 -3.07 -10.20 -12.67
CA LYS A 106 -2.27 -11.29 -13.25
C LYS A 106 -3.11 -12.50 -13.66
N LEU A 107 -4.10 -12.85 -12.83
CA LEU A 107 -4.94 -14.03 -13.02
C LEU A 107 -6.20 -13.77 -13.87
N ARG A 108 -6.48 -12.53 -14.29
CA ARG A 108 -7.68 -12.20 -15.10
C ARG A 108 -7.77 -12.90 -16.45
N GLY A 109 -6.65 -13.40 -16.97
CA GLY A 109 -6.61 -14.20 -18.20
C GLY A 109 -6.95 -15.68 -17.98
N ILE A 110 -6.86 -16.16 -16.73
CA ILE A 110 -7.04 -17.56 -16.35
C ILE A 110 -8.39 -17.75 -15.66
N ILE A 111 -8.78 -16.84 -14.76
CA ILE A 111 -9.99 -16.94 -13.95
C ILE A 111 -11.10 -16.08 -14.57
N PRO A 112 -12.21 -16.67 -15.08
CA PRO A 112 -13.26 -15.92 -15.77
C PRO A 112 -13.89 -14.81 -14.93
N TRP A 113 -14.12 -15.05 -13.64
CA TRP A 113 -14.70 -14.06 -12.73
C TRP A 113 -13.82 -12.81 -12.59
N LEU A 114 -12.49 -12.96 -12.63
CA LEU A 114 -11.55 -11.84 -12.54
C LEU A 114 -11.55 -11.00 -13.81
N LYS A 115 -11.85 -11.57 -14.99
CA LYS A 115 -11.95 -10.81 -16.25
C LYS A 115 -12.94 -9.65 -16.14
N THR A 116 -14.04 -9.84 -15.43
CA THR A 116 -15.08 -8.83 -15.22
C THR A 116 -14.92 -8.04 -13.91
N ASN A 117 -14.35 -8.65 -12.86
CA ASN A 117 -14.36 -8.07 -11.51
C ASN A 117 -13.00 -7.51 -11.04
N TRP A 118 -11.89 -7.67 -11.78
CA TRP A 118 -10.57 -7.21 -11.33
C TRP A 118 -10.54 -5.73 -10.94
N ARG A 119 -11.32 -4.86 -11.61
CA ARG A 119 -11.40 -3.43 -11.27
C ARG A 119 -12.01 -3.17 -9.89
N LYS A 120 -12.98 -4.02 -9.47
CA LYS A 120 -13.60 -3.94 -8.14
C LYS A 120 -12.61 -4.31 -7.04
N LEU A 121 -11.70 -5.24 -7.31
CA LEU A 121 -10.61 -5.55 -6.37
C LEU A 121 -9.55 -4.45 -6.40
N HIS A 122 -9.22 -3.93 -7.58
CA HIS A 122 -8.20 -2.92 -7.75
C HIS A 122 -8.54 -1.58 -7.07
N ILE A 123 -9.82 -1.24 -6.93
CA ILE A 123 -10.25 -0.03 -6.19
C ILE A 123 -9.89 -0.08 -4.71
N LEU A 124 -9.69 -1.27 -4.13
CA LEU A 124 -9.29 -1.42 -2.74
C LEU A 124 -7.88 -0.89 -2.47
N ASN A 125 -7.07 -0.62 -3.51
CA ASN A 125 -5.77 0.02 -3.36
C ASN A 125 -5.84 1.43 -2.75
N TYR A 126 -6.96 2.15 -2.89
CA TYR A 126 -7.15 3.42 -2.17
C TYR A 126 -7.22 3.20 -0.66
N LEU A 127 -7.94 2.17 -0.22
CA LEU A 127 -8.01 1.79 1.19
C LEU A 127 -6.65 1.28 1.69
N ALA A 128 -5.97 0.45 0.89
CA ALA A 128 -4.64 -0.04 1.20
C ALA A 128 -3.65 1.11 1.43
N PHE A 129 -3.69 2.15 0.59
CA PHE A 129 -2.84 3.33 0.76
C PHE A 129 -3.03 4.02 2.12
N TYR A 130 -4.27 4.14 2.60
CA TYR A 130 -4.53 4.75 3.91
C TYR A 130 -4.08 3.85 5.06
N PHE A 131 -4.19 2.52 4.93
CA PHE A 131 -3.58 1.60 5.89
C PHE A 131 -2.05 1.69 5.90
N VAL A 132 -1.39 1.74 4.74
CA VAL A 132 0.06 2.01 4.65
C VAL A 132 0.40 3.36 5.29
N SER A 133 -0.41 4.38 5.06
CA SER A 133 -0.18 5.73 5.58
C SER A 133 -0.27 5.76 7.11
N ALA A 134 -1.30 5.13 7.69
CA ALA A 134 -1.46 5.02 9.12
C ALA A 134 -0.34 4.19 9.77
N HIS A 135 0.07 3.10 9.12
CA HIS A 135 1.24 2.31 9.51
C HIS A 135 2.52 3.17 9.54
N ALA A 136 2.81 3.88 8.44
CA ALA A 136 4.05 4.63 8.27
C ALA A 136 4.18 5.82 9.25
N ILE A 137 3.12 6.61 9.42
CA ILE A 137 3.18 7.83 10.25
C ILE A 137 3.26 7.54 11.76
N ASN A 138 2.81 6.36 12.20
CA ASN A 138 2.75 6.00 13.60
C ASN A 138 3.89 5.07 14.07
N LEU A 139 4.48 4.27 13.18
CA LEU A 139 5.56 3.34 13.56
C LEU A 139 6.97 3.83 13.20
N GLY A 140 7.11 4.70 12.20
CA GLY A 140 8.43 5.16 11.77
C GLY A 140 9.06 6.10 12.81
N SER A 141 10.29 5.81 13.27
CA SER A 141 11.02 6.77 14.13
C SER A 141 11.24 8.11 13.44
N ASP A 142 11.42 8.08 12.11
CA ASP A 142 11.69 9.27 11.30
C ASP A 142 10.40 9.95 10.84
N SER A 143 9.24 9.38 11.17
CA SER A 143 7.93 9.86 10.69
C SER A 143 7.58 11.25 11.20
N LYS A 144 8.25 11.68 12.27
CA LYS A 144 8.10 13.02 12.88
C LYS A 144 9.09 14.04 12.33
N SER A 145 10.03 13.62 11.47
CA SER A 145 10.95 14.56 10.82
C SER A 145 10.19 15.47 9.86
N VAL A 146 10.59 16.74 9.77
CA VAL A 146 9.94 17.74 8.90
C VAL A 146 9.91 17.27 7.45
N TRP A 147 11.02 16.71 6.95
CA TRP A 147 11.12 16.21 5.59
C TRP A 147 10.19 15.04 5.30
N PHE A 148 10.05 14.11 6.24
CA PHE A 148 9.08 13.04 6.11
C PHE A 148 7.65 13.58 6.12
N ILE A 149 7.32 14.52 7.01
CA ILE A 149 5.97 15.10 7.10
C ILE A 149 5.60 15.83 5.79
N VAL A 150 6.51 16.61 5.22
CA VAL A 150 6.30 17.29 3.93
C VAL A 150 6.08 16.27 2.82
N TYR A 151 6.95 15.27 2.73
CA TYR A 151 6.82 14.18 1.76
C TYR A 151 5.50 13.42 1.89
N PHE A 152 5.12 13.07 3.13
CA PHE A 152 3.89 12.38 3.46
C PHE A 152 2.68 13.23 3.07
N ALA A 153 2.66 14.52 3.40
CA ALA A 153 1.58 15.43 3.05
C ALA A 153 1.38 15.54 1.53
N ILE A 154 2.47 15.61 0.76
CA ILE A 154 2.42 15.59 -0.72
C ILE A 154 1.77 14.29 -1.20
N CYS A 155 2.16 13.13 -0.64
CA CYS A 155 1.56 11.84 -1.00
C CYS A 155 0.04 11.83 -0.74
N GLN A 156 -0.39 12.34 0.43
CA GLN A 156 -1.82 12.45 0.77
C GLN A 156 -2.57 13.34 -0.22
N ILE A 157 -2.04 14.52 -0.55
CA ILE A 157 -2.66 15.46 -1.51
C ILE A 157 -2.83 14.81 -2.88
N VAL A 158 -1.80 14.11 -3.38
CA VAL A 158 -1.84 13.44 -4.69
C VAL A 158 -2.89 12.33 -4.72
N VAL A 159 -3.01 11.52 -3.66
CA VAL A 159 -4.02 10.47 -3.59
C VAL A 159 -5.43 11.05 -3.45
N LEU A 160 -5.63 12.07 -2.61
CA LEU A 160 -6.93 12.76 -2.48
C LEU A 160 -7.38 13.37 -3.80
N TYR A 161 -6.48 14.04 -4.51
CA TYR A 161 -6.73 14.55 -5.86
C TYR A 161 -7.13 13.43 -6.83
N SER A 162 -6.44 12.30 -6.77
CA SER A 162 -6.71 11.12 -7.61
C SER A 162 -8.09 10.51 -7.33
N ILE A 163 -8.49 10.40 -6.05
CA ILE A 163 -9.82 9.95 -5.64
C ILE A 163 -10.89 10.91 -6.17
N PHE A 164 -10.69 12.22 -5.98
CA PHE A 164 -11.63 13.24 -6.43
C PHE A 164 -11.83 13.20 -7.96
N ASN A 165 -10.74 13.07 -8.72
CA ASN A 165 -10.80 12.91 -10.17
C ASN A 165 -11.56 11.64 -10.58
N GLN A 166 -11.33 10.52 -9.88
CA GLN A 166 -12.04 9.28 -10.14
C GLN A 166 -13.56 9.42 -9.87
N LEU A 167 -13.94 10.03 -8.76
CA LEU A 167 -15.35 10.25 -8.38
C LEU A 167 -16.08 11.14 -9.40
N LYS A 168 -15.42 12.22 -9.89
CA LYS A 168 -15.96 13.07 -10.95
C LYS A 168 -16.26 12.27 -12.22
N ARG A 169 -15.33 11.40 -12.64
CA ARG A 169 -15.46 10.61 -13.87
C ARG A 169 -16.54 9.56 -13.82
N VAL A 170 -16.72 8.92 -12.66
CA VAL A 170 -17.73 7.85 -12.49
C VAL A 170 -19.15 8.41 -12.55
N ASN A 171 -19.34 9.73 -12.73
CA ASN A 171 -20.64 10.39 -12.69
C ASN A 171 -21.41 9.94 -11.45
N PHE A 172 -20.68 9.71 -10.35
CA PHE A 172 -21.26 9.23 -9.08
C PHE A 172 -22.33 10.22 -8.60
N VAL A 173 -22.18 11.50 -8.92
CA VAL A 173 -23.18 12.55 -8.72
C VAL A 173 -24.44 12.33 -9.57
N ALA A 174 -24.32 11.92 -10.83
CA ALA A 174 -25.46 11.59 -11.69
C ALA A 174 -26.16 10.29 -11.24
N ILE A 175 -25.41 9.30 -10.76
CA ILE A 175 -25.93 8.05 -10.20
C ILE A 175 -26.58 8.29 -8.81
N LEU A 176 -26.01 9.17 -7.98
CA LEU A 176 -26.63 9.57 -6.71
C LEU A 176 -27.92 10.34 -6.96
N LYS A 177 -27.92 11.30 -7.88
CA LYS A 177 -29.10 12.08 -8.25
C LYS A 177 -30.22 11.17 -8.80
N SER A 178 -29.88 10.24 -9.69
CA SER A 178 -30.87 9.29 -10.23
C SER A 178 -31.41 8.31 -9.18
N LYS A 179 -30.63 7.97 -8.14
CA LYS A 179 -31.10 7.13 -7.01
C LYS A 179 -31.81 7.90 -5.89
N LEU A 180 -31.52 9.19 -5.70
CA LEU A 180 -32.11 10.05 -4.66
C LEU A 180 -33.31 10.85 -5.15
N GLY A 181 -33.78 10.63 -6.38
CA GLY A 181 -35.01 11.23 -6.91
C GLY A 181 -34.97 12.75 -7.02
N ARG A 182 -33.78 13.34 -7.30
CA ARG A 182 -33.63 14.77 -7.60
C ARG A 182 -33.01 14.97 -8.97
#